data_AF-A0A951AKJ6-F1
#
_entry.id   AF-A0A951AKJ6-F1
#
_cell.length_a   1.000
_cell.length_b   1.000
_cell.length_c   1.000
_cell.angle_alpha   90.00
_cell.angle_beta   90.00
_cell.angle_gamma   90.00
#
_symmetry.space_group_name_H-M   'P 1'
#
loop_
_entity.id
_entity.type
_entity.pdbx_description
1 polymer ?
#
loop_
_entity_poly.entity_id
_entity_poly.type
_entity_poly.pdbx_seq_one_letter_code
_entity_poly.pdbx_strand_id
1 'polypeptide(L)'
;MKKTSPVAPEKLLAFLLEPRSYPHRPHRVRLIQTHISYLLIAAPYVYKVKKPVNLGFLNFSTLENRRYFSERELLLNRRLCPSIYLEVVPISLTAGHLVFGFGAEVIEFAIKMRKLQDRYFLLRLLEHNRIRTKELDRIVSTLKAFYEKQTPPAEEVTEWGRIKRLKISTDENFRQTEAFIGCTISRPAFQTICSFTAGFYKRNVGLFNSRIRQKWIRDCHGDLHLEHIHMGPQALSIYDCIEFNDRFRYIDVASD
;
A
#
# COMPACT_ATOMS: atom_id res chain seq x y z
N MET A 1 -8.62 22.50 16.21
CA MET A 1 -7.27 23.11 16.37
C MET A 1 -6.24 22.09 15.91
N LYS A 2 -5.44 22.39 14.88
CA LYS A 2 -4.33 21.53 14.45
C LYS A 2 -3.27 21.57 15.54
N LYS A 3 -3.13 20.51 16.36
CA LYS A 3 -1.94 20.32 17.19
C LYS A 3 -0.78 20.06 16.22
N THR A 4 0.00 21.11 15.93
CA THR A 4 1.30 20.96 15.29
C THR A 4 2.16 20.06 16.17
N SER A 5 2.80 19.05 15.57
CA SER A 5 3.73 18.18 16.29
C SER A 5 4.75 19.05 17.04
N PRO A 6 5.02 18.80 18.33
CA PRO A 6 5.94 19.62 19.14
C PRO A 6 7.40 19.51 18.68
N VAL A 7 7.67 18.65 17.69
CA VAL A 7 9.00 18.37 17.15
C VAL A 7 9.05 18.76 15.69
N ALA A 8 10.02 19.62 15.34
CA ALA A 8 10.29 19.98 13.95
C ALA A 8 10.61 18.71 13.12
N PRO A 9 10.11 18.59 11.88
CA PRO A 9 10.36 17.42 11.02
C PRO A 9 11.83 17.03 10.89
N GLU A 10 12.73 18.02 10.92
CA GLU A 10 14.18 17.83 10.88
C GLU A 10 14.73 17.07 12.09
N LYS A 11 14.23 17.37 13.30
CA LYS A 11 14.64 16.69 14.53
C LYS A 11 14.21 15.22 14.54
N LEU A 12 13.02 14.92 14.02
CA LEU A 12 12.56 13.54 13.84
C LEU A 12 13.44 12.79 12.82
N LEU A 13 13.73 13.41 11.66
CA LEU A 13 14.54 12.76 10.64
C LEU A 13 15.98 12.52 11.11
N ALA A 14 16.58 13.48 11.82
CA ALA A 14 17.91 13.32 12.43
C ALA A 14 17.94 12.15 13.42
N PHE A 15 16.92 12.03 14.29
CA PHE A 15 16.77 10.88 15.18
C PHE A 15 16.67 9.55 14.42
N LEU A 16 15.87 9.51 13.35
CA LEU A 16 15.68 8.33 12.51
C LEU A 16 16.94 7.94 11.73
N LEU A 17 17.83 8.88 11.42
CA LEU A 17 19.09 8.60 10.71
C LEU A 17 20.23 8.16 11.64
N GLU A 18 20.16 8.48 12.93
CA GLU A 18 21.17 8.12 13.93
C GLU A 18 21.10 6.63 14.28
N PRO A 19 22.13 5.81 13.98
CA PRO A 19 22.10 4.39 14.26
C PRO A 19 21.96 4.06 15.76
N ARG A 20 22.53 4.88 16.66
CA ARG A 20 22.44 4.65 18.11
C ARG A 20 21.03 4.83 18.68
N SER A 21 20.13 5.50 17.94
CA SER A 21 18.73 5.70 18.33
C SER A 21 17.91 4.42 18.34
N TYR A 22 18.31 3.40 17.57
CA TYR A 22 17.57 2.16 17.43
C TYR A 22 17.93 1.16 18.55
N PRO A 23 16.98 0.39 19.10
CA PRO A 23 17.25 -0.58 20.16
C PRO A 23 18.33 -1.61 19.81
N HIS A 24 18.39 -2.04 18.55
CA HIS A 24 19.36 -3.03 18.07
C HIS A 24 20.66 -2.42 17.52
N ARG A 25 20.81 -1.09 17.55
CA ARG A 25 22.02 -0.35 17.15
C ARG A 25 22.64 -0.85 15.83
N PRO A 26 21.97 -0.69 14.69
CA PRO A 26 22.52 -1.09 13.39
C PRO A 26 23.84 -0.36 13.12
N HIS A 27 24.70 -0.92 12.27
CA HIS A 27 25.93 -0.24 11.88
C HIS A 27 25.64 1.06 11.10
N ARG A 28 24.61 1.05 10.26
CA ARG A 28 24.20 2.20 9.44
C ARG A 28 22.69 2.20 9.24
N VAL A 29 22.15 3.38 8.97
CA VAL A 29 20.77 3.57 8.54
C VAL A 29 20.77 4.17 7.15
N ARG A 30 20.06 3.55 6.21
CA ARG A 30 19.85 4.11 4.86
C ARG A 30 18.41 4.58 4.73
N LEU A 31 18.23 5.83 4.31
CA LEU A 31 16.93 6.39 4.01
C LEU A 31 16.55 6.12 2.55
N ILE A 32 15.33 5.63 2.33
CA ILE A 32 14.60 5.72 1.06
C ILE A 32 13.38 6.59 1.32
N GLN A 33 13.11 7.52 0.42
CA GLN A 33 11.97 8.41 0.55
C GLN A 33 10.97 8.16 -0.58
N THR A 34 9.70 7.97 -0.23
CA THR A 34 8.59 7.97 -1.17
C THR A 34 7.82 9.29 -1.10
N HIS A 35 6.78 9.44 -1.91
CA HIS A 35 5.90 10.60 -1.84
C HIS A 35 5.17 10.71 -0.48
N ILE A 36 4.92 9.59 0.22
CA ILE A 36 4.11 9.54 1.45
C ILE A 36 4.83 8.95 2.67
N SER A 37 6.06 8.47 2.55
CA SER A 37 6.75 7.81 3.67
C SER A 37 8.28 7.97 3.61
N TYR A 38 8.90 7.78 4.78
CA TYR A 38 10.32 7.52 4.96
C TYR A 38 10.50 6.04 5.28
N LEU A 39 11.41 5.36 4.57
CA LEU A 39 11.82 3.98 4.80
C LEU A 39 13.26 3.97 5.31
N LEU A 40 13.45 3.55 6.55
CA LEU A 40 14.73 3.55 7.24
C LEU A 40 15.24 2.11 7.28
N ILE A 41 16.18 1.78 6.40
CA ILE A 41 16.81 0.47 6.33
C ILE A 41 17.88 0.40 7.44
N ALA A 42 17.49 -0.18 8.57
CA ALA A 42 18.25 -0.32 9.80
C ALA A 42 18.42 -1.80 10.12
N ALA A 43 19.28 -2.50 9.36
CA ALA A 43 19.37 -3.97 9.38
C ALA A 43 19.50 -4.54 10.81
N PRO A 44 18.80 -5.63 11.15
CA PRO A 44 18.04 -6.53 10.26
C PRO A 44 16.60 -6.07 9.96
N TYR A 45 16.23 -4.84 10.32
CA TYR A 45 14.89 -4.31 10.18
C TYR A 45 14.78 -3.16 9.17
N VAL A 46 13.54 -2.83 8.83
CA VAL A 46 13.15 -1.61 8.12
C VAL A 46 12.07 -0.93 8.95
N TYR A 47 12.17 0.39 9.10
CA TYR A 47 11.14 1.19 9.76
C TYR A 47 10.48 2.11 8.72
N LYS A 48 9.16 2.03 8.56
CA LYS A 48 8.38 2.92 7.68
C LYS A 48 7.68 3.96 8.53
N VAL A 49 7.94 5.24 8.29
CA VAL A 49 7.28 6.38 8.95
C VAL A 49 6.49 7.15 7.91
N LYS A 50 5.20 7.37 8.15
CA LYS A 50 4.31 8.10 7.23
C LYS A 50 4.57 9.60 7.32
N LYS A 51 4.56 10.30 6.19
CA LYS A 51 4.71 11.76 6.13
C LYS A 51 3.39 12.47 6.45
N PRO A 52 3.40 13.66 7.05
CA PRO A 52 2.20 14.41 7.40
C PRO A 52 1.57 15.11 6.18
N VAL A 53 1.11 14.34 5.19
CA VAL A 53 0.58 14.84 3.91
C VAL A 53 -0.92 14.52 3.75
N ASN A 54 -1.60 15.31 2.93
CA ASN A 54 -2.95 15.02 2.45
C ASN A 54 -2.94 15.18 0.92
N LEU A 55 -3.22 14.10 0.21
CA LEU A 55 -3.19 14.04 -1.26
C LEU A 55 -4.59 13.90 -1.87
N GLY A 56 -5.65 14.14 -1.08
CA GLY A 56 -7.04 13.96 -1.49
C GLY A 56 -7.51 12.50 -1.43
N PHE A 57 -6.71 11.56 -1.95
CA PHE A 57 -7.01 10.12 -1.89
C PHE A 57 -6.51 9.43 -0.61
N LEU A 58 -5.64 10.10 0.17
CA LEU A 58 -5.19 9.70 1.51
C LEU A 58 -4.95 10.93 2.38
N ASN A 59 -5.08 10.76 3.70
CA ASN A 59 -4.86 11.84 4.66
C ASN A 59 -4.06 11.36 5.89
N PHE A 60 -2.77 11.66 5.90
CA PHE A 60 -1.82 11.39 7.00
C PHE A 60 -1.48 12.65 7.82
N SER A 61 -2.26 13.73 7.68
CA SER A 61 -1.94 15.02 8.28
C SER A 61 -1.88 15.01 9.81
N THR A 62 -2.71 14.20 10.48
CA THR A 62 -2.73 14.08 11.94
C THR A 62 -1.96 12.85 12.43
N LEU A 63 -1.47 12.90 13.68
CA LEU A 63 -0.79 11.78 14.30
C LEU A 63 -1.73 10.57 14.44
N GLU A 64 -2.99 10.81 14.77
CA GLU A 64 -4.04 9.81 14.90
C GLU A 64 -4.26 9.08 13.56
N ASN A 65 -4.30 9.81 12.45
CA ASN A 65 -4.42 9.20 11.13
C ASN A 65 -3.18 8.37 10.79
N ARG A 66 -1.97 8.87 11.08
CA ARG A 66 -0.75 8.09 10.83
C ARG A 66 -0.68 6.83 11.66
N ARG A 67 -1.13 6.87 12.91
CA ARG A 67 -1.31 5.68 13.74
C ARG A 67 -2.29 4.70 13.10
N TYR A 68 -3.51 5.16 12.82
CA TYR A 68 -4.58 4.34 12.25
C TYR A 68 -4.15 3.65 10.96
N PHE A 69 -3.57 4.40 10.01
CA PHE A 69 -3.11 3.82 8.75
C PHE A 69 -1.86 2.96 8.90
N SER A 70 -1.01 3.19 9.90
CA SER A 70 0.12 2.28 10.18
C SER A 70 -0.36 0.95 10.75
N GLU A 71 -1.36 0.97 11.64
CA GLU A 71 -2.00 -0.24 12.17
C GLU A 71 -2.74 -0.99 11.07
N ARG A 72 -3.44 -0.28 10.18
CA ARG A 72 -4.06 -0.88 8.99
C ARG A 72 -3.05 -1.51 8.06
N GLU A 73 -1.96 -0.82 7.74
CA GLU A 73 -0.91 -1.37 6.87
C GLU A 73 -0.34 -2.67 7.46
N LEU A 74 -0.06 -2.69 8.78
CA LEU A 74 0.39 -3.89 9.48
C LEU A 74 -0.62 -5.04 9.32
N LEU A 75 -1.89 -4.78 9.61
CA LEU A 75 -2.95 -5.79 9.55
C LEU A 75 -3.15 -6.34 8.14
N LEU A 76 -3.21 -5.46 7.14
CA LEU A 76 -3.52 -5.83 5.76
C LEU A 76 -2.39 -6.60 5.09
N ASN A 77 -1.14 -6.19 5.32
CA ASN A 77 0.02 -6.85 4.74
C ASN A 77 0.27 -8.23 5.37
N ARG A 78 -0.03 -8.43 6.65
CA ARG A 78 0.08 -9.74 7.31
C ARG A 78 -0.75 -10.85 6.67
N ARG A 79 -1.76 -10.51 5.85
CA ARG A 79 -2.57 -11.49 5.10
C ARG A 79 -1.73 -12.26 4.06
N LEU A 80 -0.69 -11.63 3.51
CA LEU A 80 0.17 -12.18 2.45
C LEU A 80 1.67 -12.18 2.81
N CYS A 81 2.09 -11.53 3.90
CA CYS A 81 3.48 -11.53 4.39
C CYS A 81 3.58 -11.45 5.93
N PRO A 82 3.01 -12.42 6.68
CA PRO A 82 2.87 -12.34 8.13
C PRO A 82 4.19 -12.24 8.91
N SER A 83 5.28 -12.81 8.39
CA SER A 83 6.59 -12.83 9.05
C SER A 83 7.41 -11.54 8.83
N ILE A 84 7.00 -10.71 7.88
CA ILE A 84 7.72 -9.48 7.50
C ILE A 84 7.24 -8.29 8.32
N TYR A 85 5.94 -8.12 8.49
CA TYR A 85 5.32 -7.03 9.24
C TYR A 85 5.24 -7.37 10.74
N LEU A 86 6.08 -6.73 11.56
CA LEU A 86 6.29 -7.14 12.96
C LEU A 86 5.42 -6.39 13.96
N GLU A 87 5.36 -5.06 13.87
CA GLU A 87 4.63 -4.23 14.84
C GLU A 87 4.57 -2.76 14.36
N VAL A 88 3.66 -1.99 14.94
CA VAL A 88 3.69 -0.53 14.91
C VAL A 88 4.33 -0.06 16.22
N VAL A 89 5.44 0.66 16.10
CA VAL A 89 6.25 1.14 17.23
C VAL A 89 6.04 2.65 17.38
N PRO A 90 5.63 3.14 18.56
CA PRO A 90 5.60 4.58 18.81
C PRO A 90 7.01 5.17 18.86
N ILE A 91 7.11 6.44 18.51
CA ILE A 91 8.29 7.28 18.74
C ILE A 91 7.85 8.37 19.70
N SER A 92 8.54 8.46 20.83
CA SER A 92 8.16 9.35 21.92
C SER A 92 9.26 10.35 22.26
N LEU A 93 8.86 11.47 22.85
CA LEU A 93 9.74 12.42 23.50
C LEU A 93 9.80 12.09 25.00
N THR A 94 11.01 11.84 25.50
CA THR A 94 11.30 11.56 26.91
C THR A 94 12.49 12.41 27.33
N ALA A 95 12.31 13.25 28.35
CA ALA A 95 13.36 14.15 28.86
C ALA A 95 14.07 14.98 27.75
N GLY A 96 13.32 15.43 26.73
CA GLY A 96 13.85 16.22 25.61
C GLY A 96 14.49 15.41 24.48
N HIS A 97 14.65 14.10 24.65
CA HIS A 97 15.23 13.17 23.67
C HIS A 97 14.15 12.29 23.03
N LEU A 98 14.33 11.98 21.75
CA LEU A 98 13.48 11.05 21.04
C LEU A 98 13.91 9.61 21.32
N VAL A 99 12.93 8.72 21.49
CA VAL A 99 13.15 7.29 21.73
C VAL A 99 12.11 6.47 20.96
N PHE A 100 12.49 5.26 20.55
CA PHE A 100 11.50 4.26 20.11
C PHE A 100 10.84 3.63 21.35
N GLY A 101 9.54 3.40 21.27
CA GLY A 101 8.73 2.90 22.38
C GLY A 101 7.91 4.01 23.04
N PHE A 102 7.07 3.61 24.00
CA PHE A 102 6.23 4.54 24.74
C PHE A 102 7.09 5.40 25.68
N GLY A 103 6.82 6.70 25.69
CA GLY A 103 7.42 7.68 26.58
C GLY A 103 6.39 8.70 27.07
N ALA A 104 6.86 9.87 27.52
CA ALA A 104 5.98 10.90 28.10
C ALA A 104 4.99 11.47 27.08
N GLU A 105 5.42 11.66 25.84
CA GLU A 105 4.57 12.11 24.74
C GLU A 105 4.90 11.32 23.47
N VAL A 106 3.90 10.74 22.80
CA VAL A 106 4.08 10.11 21.48
C VAL A 106 4.02 11.19 20.42
N ILE A 107 5.07 11.27 19.59
CA ILE A 107 5.21 12.27 18.54
C ILE A 107 5.04 11.69 17.13
N GLU A 108 5.26 10.39 16.95
CA GLU A 108 5.14 9.69 15.67
C GLU A 108 4.99 8.17 15.84
N PHE A 109 4.61 7.45 14.78
CA PHE A 109 4.61 6.00 14.70
C PHE A 109 5.48 5.48 13.54
N ALA A 110 6.11 4.33 13.74
CA ALA A 110 6.88 3.61 12.74
C ALA A 110 6.38 2.17 12.60
N ILE A 111 6.19 1.69 11.36
CA ILE A 111 5.94 0.27 11.09
C ILE A 111 7.30 -0.42 11.04
N LYS A 112 7.53 -1.38 11.94
CA LYS A 112 8.76 -2.18 11.99
C LYS A 112 8.57 -3.46 11.18
N MET A 113 9.48 -3.68 10.25
CA MET A 113 9.46 -4.80 9.30
C MET A 113 10.80 -5.53 9.28
N ARG A 114 10.82 -6.80 8.90
CA ARG A 114 12.08 -7.50 8.58
C ARG A 114 12.63 -6.98 7.26
N LYS A 115 13.94 -6.75 7.22
CA LYS A 115 14.62 -6.40 5.98
C LYS A 115 14.65 -7.62 5.05
N LEU A 116 14.07 -7.46 3.87
CA LEU A 116 14.14 -8.44 2.79
C LEU A 116 15.47 -8.34 2.03
N GLN A 117 15.93 -9.46 1.49
CA GLN A 117 17.14 -9.48 0.65
C GLN A 117 16.77 -9.15 -0.79
N ASP A 118 17.44 -8.12 -1.34
CA ASP A 118 17.09 -7.52 -2.63
C ASP A 118 17.09 -8.53 -3.80
N ARG A 119 17.99 -9.52 -3.76
CA ARG A 119 18.14 -10.53 -4.83
C ARG A 119 16.93 -11.44 -5.05
N TYR A 120 15.95 -11.44 -4.15
CA TYR A 120 14.76 -12.27 -4.27
C TYR A 120 13.50 -11.49 -4.64
N PHE A 121 13.58 -10.16 -4.85
CA PHE A 121 12.44 -9.43 -5.41
C PHE A 121 12.15 -9.91 -6.83
N LEU A 122 10.87 -10.07 -7.17
CA LEU A 122 10.45 -10.63 -8.44
C LEU A 122 10.93 -9.78 -9.61
N LEU A 123 10.91 -8.45 -9.49
CA LEU A 123 11.50 -7.55 -10.49
C LEU A 123 12.99 -7.87 -10.76
N ARG A 124 13.79 -8.08 -9.72
CA ARG A 124 15.22 -8.47 -9.86
C ARG A 124 15.38 -9.83 -10.51
N LEU A 125 14.53 -10.79 -10.16
CA LEU A 125 14.54 -12.11 -10.78
C LEU A 125 14.16 -12.03 -12.26
N LEU A 126 13.21 -11.17 -12.63
CA LEU A 126 12.81 -10.92 -14.01
C LEU A 126 13.96 -10.30 -14.82
N GLU A 127 14.58 -9.23 -14.29
CA GLU A 127 15.73 -8.55 -14.92
C GLU A 127 16.90 -9.51 -15.21
N HIS A 128 17.06 -10.55 -14.40
CA HIS A 128 18.11 -11.57 -14.56
C HIS A 128 17.64 -12.87 -15.22
N ASN A 129 16.45 -12.90 -15.84
CA ASN A 129 15.87 -14.08 -16.50
C ASN A 129 15.83 -15.33 -15.59
N ARG A 130 15.50 -15.14 -14.30
CA ARG A 130 15.43 -16.20 -13.28
C ARG A 130 14.00 -16.64 -12.94
N ILE A 131 12.98 -16.11 -13.62
CA ILE A 131 11.59 -16.51 -13.45
C ILE A 131 11.25 -17.64 -14.43
N ARG A 132 10.70 -18.74 -13.92
CA ARG A 132 10.13 -19.83 -14.70
C ARG A 132 8.68 -20.07 -14.27
N THR A 133 7.99 -20.97 -14.96
CA THR A 133 6.59 -21.32 -14.68
C THR A 133 6.36 -21.69 -13.21
N LYS A 134 7.28 -22.44 -12.60
CA LYS A 134 7.25 -22.80 -11.17
C LYS A 134 7.09 -21.58 -10.25
N GLU A 135 7.82 -20.50 -10.53
CA GLU A 135 7.76 -19.30 -9.72
C GLU A 135 6.41 -18.58 -9.88
N LEU A 136 5.85 -18.56 -11.09
CA LEU A 136 4.50 -18.04 -11.36
C LEU A 136 3.41 -18.89 -10.68
N ASP A 137 3.50 -20.21 -10.75
CA ASP A 137 2.54 -21.13 -10.12
C ASP A 137 2.48 -20.91 -8.60
N ARG A 138 3.62 -20.62 -7.95
CA ARG A 138 3.67 -20.27 -6.53
C ARG A 138 2.92 -18.96 -6.23
N ILE A 139 3.06 -17.95 -7.09
CA ILE A 139 2.36 -16.66 -6.94
C ILE A 139 0.86 -16.87 -7.10
N VAL A 140 0.44 -17.51 -8.19
CA VAL A 140 -0.97 -17.80 -8.50
C VAL A 140 -1.61 -18.62 -7.38
N SER A 141 -0.92 -19.67 -6.91
CA SER A 141 -1.44 -20.52 -5.81
C SER A 141 -1.61 -19.74 -4.51
N THR A 142 -0.69 -18.81 -4.22
CA THR A 142 -0.75 -17.97 -3.01
C THR A 142 -1.91 -16.97 -3.10
N LEU A 143 -2.06 -16.28 -4.24
CA LEU A 143 -3.15 -15.33 -4.45
C LEU A 143 -4.51 -16.02 -4.45
N LYS A 144 -4.63 -17.17 -5.13
CA LYS A 144 -5.85 -17.99 -5.10
C LYS A 144 -6.25 -18.35 -3.66
N ALA A 145 -5.31 -18.89 -2.88
CA ALA A 145 -5.56 -19.24 -1.48
C ALA A 145 -5.91 -18.01 -0.63
N PHE A 146 -5.33 -16.85 -0.93
CA PHE A 146 -5.68 -15.59 -0.28
C PHE A 146 -7.12 -15.16 -0.59
N TYR A 147 -7.55 -15.19 -1.85
CA TYR A 147 -8.92 -14.83 -2.24
C TYR A 147 -9.97 -15.80 -1.68
N GLU A 148 -9.70 -17.11 -1.73
CA GLU A 148 -10.63 -18.16 -1.27
C GLU A 148 -10.87 -18.13 0.25
N LYS A 149 -9.89 -17.65 1.04
CA LYS A 149 -10.04 -17.52 2.50
C LYS A 149 -11.02 -16.42 2.93
N GLN A 150 -11.35 -15.46 2.07
CA GLN A 150 -12.14 -14.28 2.43
C GLN A 150 -13.67 -14.53 2.41
N THR A 151 -14.14 -15.65 2.96
CA THR A 151 -15.48 -16.17 2.67
C THR A 151 -16.50 -15.93 3.79
N PRO A 152 -17.72 -15.44 3.48
CA PRO A 152 -18.13 -14.66 2.30
C PRO A 152 -17.81 -13.16 2.46
N PRO A 153 -17.62 -12.41 1.34
CA PRO A 153 -17.33 -10.99 1.40
C PRO A 153 -18.53 -10.23 1.98
N ALA A 154 -18.26 -9.29 2.88
CA ALA A 154 -19.28 -8.41 3.45
C ALA A 154 -20.00 -7.62 2.35
N GLU A 155 -21.25 -7.23 2.60
CA GLU A 155 -22.04 -6.43 1.65
C GLU A 155 -21.31 -5.15 1.25
N GLU A 156 -20.62 -4.51 2.20
CA GLU A 156 -19.78 -3.34 1.93
C GLU A 156 -18.74 -3.57 0.83
N VAL A 157 -18.13 -4.75 0.77
CA VAL A 157 -17.13 -5.11 -0.26
C VAL A 157 -17.81 -5.35 -1.60
N THR A 158 -18.91 -6.11 -1.62
CA THR A 158 -19.60 -6.46 -2.87
C THR A 158 -20.23 -5.25 -3.56
N GLU A 159 -20.62 -4.23 -2.81
CA GLU A 159 -21.11 -2.95 -3.34
C GLU A 159 -20.13 -2.29 -4.32
N TRP A 160 -18.82 -2.44 -4.12
CA TRP A 160 -17.80 -1.83 -4.98
C TRP A 160 -17.71 -2.46 -6.38
N GLY A 161 -18.29 -3.65 -6.58
CA GLY A 161 -18.44 -4.24 -7.92
C GLY A 161 -19.54 -3.58 -8.76
N ARG A 162 -20.43 -2.78 -8.16
CA ARG A 162 -21.52 -2.12 -8.91
C ARG A 162 -20.93 -1.07 -9.85
N ILE A 163 -21.42 -1.03 -11.08
CA ILE A 163 -20.99 -0.08 -12.11
C ILE A 163 -20.99 1.37 -11.59
N LYS A 164 -22.00 1.77 -10.81
CA LYS A 164 -22.06 3.12 -10.22
C LYS A 164 -20.86 3.44 -9.34
N ARG A 165 -20.33 2.46 -8.60
CA ARG A 165 -19.13 2.61 -7.76
C ARG A 165 -17.85 2.57 -8.59
N LEU A 166 -17.73 1.62 -9.52
CA LEU A 166 -16.58 1.54 -10.44
C LEU A 166 -16.38 2.83 -11.25
N LYS A 167 -17.50 3.45 -11.67
CA LYS A 167 -17.49 4.72 -12.40
C LYS A 167 -16.86 5.88 -11.62
N ILE A 168 -16.83 5.83 -10.28
CA ILE A 168 -16.20 6.88 -9.48
C ILE A 168 -14.73 7.04 -9.90
N SER A 169 -13.99 5.93 -10.00
CA SER A 169 -12.57 5.95 -10.36
C SER A 169 -12.35 6.35 -11.83
N THR A 170 -13.15 5.83 -12.77
CA THR A 170 -12.99 6.22 -14.18
C THR A 170 -13.36 7.67 -14.43
N ASP A 171 -14.45 8.15 -13.82
CA ASP A 171 -14.93 9.52 -14.00
C ASP A 171 -14.00 10.52 -13.31
N GLU A 172 -13.36 10.14 -12.19
CA GLU A 172 -12.29 10.92 -11.55
C GLU A 172 -11.04 11.02 -12.43
N ASN A 173 -10.57 9.90 -13.00
CA ASN A 173 -9.44 9.88 -13.93
C ASN A 173 -9.69 10.78 -15.14
N PHE A 174 -10.90 10.73 -15.71
CA PHE A 174 -11.26 11.61 -16.83
C PHE A 174 -11.22 13.08 -16.43
N ARG A 175 -11.83 13.45 -15.30
CA ARG A 175 -11.83 14.84 -14.81
C ARG A 175 -10.40 15.36 -14.56
N GLN A 176 -9.53 14.54 -13.95
CA GLN A 176 -8.14 14.91 -13.70
C GLN A 176 -7.32 15.03 -15.00
N THR A 177 -7.69 14.28 -16.03
CA THR A 177 -7.03 14.30 -17.34
C THR A 177 -7.43 15.52 -18.20
N GLU A 178 -8.57 16.17 -17.91
CA GLU A 178 -9.09 17.28 -18.73
C GLU A 178 -8.08 18.41 -18.94
N ALA A 179 -7.32 18.77 -17.90
CA ALA A 179 -6.30 19.83 -17.97
C ALA A 179 -5.11 19.49 -18.89
N PHE A 180 -4.96 18.22 -19.27
CA PHE A 180 -3.86 17.73 -20.11
C PHE A 180 -4.29 17.47 -21.57
N ILE A 181 -5.55 17.76 -21.90
CA ILE A 181 -6.06 17.64 -23.28
C ILE A 181 -5.38 18.70 -24.15
N GLY A 182 -4.78 18.25 -25.26
CA GLY A 182 -3.98 19.08 -26.17
C GLY A 182 -2.50 19.14 -25.80
N CYS A 183 -2.12 18.69 -24.60
CA CYS A 183 -0.73 18.62 -24.15
C CYS A 183 -0.19 17.18 -24.20
N THR A 184 -0.82 16.27 -23.44
CA THR A 184 -0.40 14.87 -23.32
C THR A 184 -1.30 13.92 -24.11
N ILE A 185 -2.58 14.28 -24.26
CA ILE A 185 -3.57 13.49 -25.00
C ILE A 185 -4.36 14.40 -25.94
N SER A 186 -4.59 13.97 -27.18
CA SER A 186 -5.42 14.74 -28.11
C SER A 186 -6.90 14.70 -27.69
N ARG A 187 -7.64 15.77 -28.01
CA ARG A 187 -9.09 15.82 -27.73
C ARG A 187 -9.85 14.64 -28.35
N PRO A 188 -9.60 14.23 -29.61
CA PRO A 188 -10.27 13.05 -30.18
C PRO A 188 -9.95 11.74 -29.43
N ALA A 189 -8.70 11.54 -29.02
CA ALA A 189 -8.31 10.35 -28.25
C ALA A 189 -9.01 10.31 -26.89
N PHE A 190 -9.03 11.42 -26.16
CA PHE A 190 -9.75 11.54 -24.88
C PHE A 190 -11.24 11.21 -25.03
N GLN A 191 -11.91 11.81 -26.01
CA GLN A 191 -13.34 11.56 -26.29
C GLN A 191 -13.60 10.10 -26.67
N THR A 192 -12.69 9.47 -27.42
CA THR A 192 -12.78 8.06 -27.80
C THR A 192 -12.70 7.15 -26.58
N ILE A 193 -11.73 7.38 -25.68
CA ILE A 193 -11.57 6.59 -24.44
C ILE A 193 -12.79 6.77 -23.52
N CYS A 194 -13.29 8.00 -23.36
CA CYS A 194 -14.50 8.28 -22.58
C CYS A 194 -15.72 7.52 -23.15
N SER A 195 -15.91 7.60 -24.47
CA SER A 195 -17.03 6.95 -25.17
C SER A 195 -16.93 5.43 -25.09
N PHE A 196 -15.73 4.87 -25.28
CA PHE A 196 -15.48 3.44 -25.14
C PHE A 196 -15.81 2.97 -23.73
N THR A 197 -15.31 3.67 -22.71
CA THR A 197 -15.49 3.31 -21.30
C THR A 197 -16.97 3.35 -20.90
N ALA A 198 -17.68 4.43 -21.26
CA ALA A 198 -19.11 4.55 -21.01
C ALA A 198 -19.92 3.48 -21.75
N GLY A 199 -19.56 3.19 -23.00
CA GLY A 199 -20.18 2.14 -23.80
C GLY A 199 -19.92 0.73 -23.26
N PHE A 200 -18.71 0.48 -22.73
CA PHE A 200 -18.34 -0.80 -22.14
C PHE A 200 -19.20 -1.11 -20.92
N TYR A 201 -19.39 -0.15 -20.01
CA TYR A 201 -20.27 -0.33 -18.86
C TYR A 201 -21.71 -0.63 -19.29
N LYS A 202 -22.25 0.11 -20.28
CA LYS A 202 -23.63 -0.08 -20.77
C LYS A 202 -23.84 -1.45 -21.43
N ARG A 203 -22.89 -1.90 -22.26
CA ARG A 203 -23.01 -3.19 -22.97
C ARG A 203 -22.80 -4.39 -22.06
N ASN A 204 -21.97 -4.25 -21.02
CA ASN A 204 -21.54 -5.38 -20.18
C ASN A 204 -22.19 -5.41 -18.80
N VAL A 205 -23.36 -4.79 -18.61
CA VAL A 205 -24.09 -4.82 -17.32
C VAL A 205 -24.28 -6.24 -16.79
N GLY A 206 -24.59 -7.19 -17.69
CA GLY A 206 -24.73 -8.60 -17.35
C GLY A 206 -23.46 -9.21 -16.76
N LEU A 207 -22.29 -8.88 -17.32
CA LEU A 207 -20.99 -9.35 -16.85
C LEU A 207 -20.69 -8.86 -15.44
N PHE A 208 -20.78 -7.54 -15.19
CA PHE A 208 -20.54 -6.98 -13.86
C PHE A 208 -21.50 -7.56 -12.81
N ASN A 209 -22.78 -7.66 -13.14
CA ASN A 209 -23.76 -8.27 -12.22
C ASN A 209 -23.48 -9.75 -11.98
N SER A 210 -23.01 -10.50 -12.98
CA SER A 210 -22.62 -11.90 -12.81
C SER A 210 -21.42 -12.05 -11.87
N ARG A 211 -20.43 -11.17 -11.99
CA ARG A 211 -19.24 -11.13 -11.14
C ARG A 211 -19.59 -10.91 -9.67
N ILE A 212 -20.51 -9.98 -9.39
CA ILE A 212 -21.05 -9.74 -8.04
C ILE A 212 -21.81 -10.98 -7.53
N ARG A 213 -22.74 -11.54 -8.32
CA ARG A 213 -23.52 -12.72 -7.92
C ARG A 213 -22.66 -13.94 -7.60
N GLN A 214 -21.59 -14.13 -8.35
CA GLN A 214 -20.61 -15.20 -8.15
C GLN A 214 -19.60 -14.90 -7.02
N LYS A 215 -19.78 -13.79 -6.28
CA LYS A 215 -18.96 -13.41 -5.12
C LYS A 215 -17.48 -13.22 -5.46
N TRP A 216 -17.21 -12.63 -6.61
CA TRP A 216 -15.82 -12.40 -7.02
C TRP A 216 -15.26 -11.02 -6.68
N ILE A 217 -16.07 -10.15 -6.08
CA ILE A 217 -15.60 -8.89 -5.50
C ILE A 217 -15.07 -9.22 -4.11
N ARG A 218 -13.79 -8.94 -3.88
CA ARG A 218 -13.06 -9.36 -2.68
C ARG A 218 -12.27 -8.19 -2.13
N ASP A 219 -11.82 -8.38 -0.91
CA ASP A 219 -10.91 -7.46 -0.25
C ASP A 219 -9.46 -7.82 -0.60
N CYS A 220 -9.08 -7.44 -1.81
CA CYS A 220 -7.88 -7.84 -2.54
C CYS A 220 -6.58 -7.20 -1.98
N HIS A 221 -5.51 -7.19 -2.79
CA HIS A 221 -4.29 -6.43 -2.50
C HIS A 221 -4.43 -4.96 -2.93
N GLY A 222 -4.96 -4.73 -4.13
CA GLY A 222 -5.22 -3.43 -4.75
C GLY A 222 -4.02 -2.78 -5.45
N ASP A 223 -2.84 -3.41 -5.42
CA ASP A 223 -1.58 -2.82 -5.92
C ASP A 223 -0.49 -3.90 -6.17
N LEU A 224 -0.84 -4.94 -6.93
CA LEU A 224 0.07 -6.06 -7.20
C LEU A 224 1.15 -5.69 -8.23
N HIS A 225 2.26 -5.15 -7.73
CA HIS A 225 3.45 -4.80 -8.51
C HIS A 225 4.59 -5.82 -8.31
N LEU A 226 5.49 -5.96 -9.29
CA LEU A 226 6.62 -6.91 -9.22
C LEU A 226 7.59 -6.57 -8.10
N GLU A 227 7.71 -5.29 -7.76
CA GLU A 227 8.49 -4.74 -6.67
C GLU A 227 7.98 -5.19 -5.31
N HIS A 228 6.70 -5.56 -5.22
CA HIS A 228 6.00 -5.94 -4.01
C HIS A 228 6.02 -7.46 -3.75
N ILE A 229 6.58 -8.24 -4.68
CA ILE A 229 6.64 -9.70 -4.58
C ILE A 229 8.08 -10.13 -4.27
N HIS A 230 8.25 -10.79 -3.12
CA HIS A 230 9.52 -11.32 -2.66
C HIS A 230 9.51 -12.84 -2.62
N MET A 231 10.30 -13.46 -3.48
CA MET A 231 10.41 -14.92 -3.67
C MET A 231 11.47 -15.51 -2.73
N GLY A 232 11.30 -15.30 -1.42
CA GLY A 232 12.21 -15.84 -0.42
C GLY A 232 12.32 -17.37 -0.46
N PRO A 233 13.45 -17.94 0.00
CA PRO A 233 13.66 -19.39 0.01
C PRO A 233 12.66 -20.12 0.93
N GLN A 234 12.21 -19.47 2.01
CA GLN A 234 11.30 -20.04 3.00
C GLN A 234 9.83 -19.78 2.66
N ALA A 235 9.50 -18.60 2.15
CA ALA A 235 8.12 -18.20 1.87
C ALA A 235 8.07 -17.16 0.75
N LEU A 236 6.94 -17.17 0.02
CA LEU A 236 6.54 -16.03 -0.79
C LEU A 236 6.01 -14.94 0.13
N SER A 237 6.39 -13.69 -0.12
CA SER A 237 5.82 -12.52 0.58
C SER A 237 5.35 -11.51 -0.45
N ILE A 238 4.08 -11.14 -0.37
CA ILE A 238 3.49 -10.07 -1.16
C ILE A 238 3.08 -8.96 -0.18
N TYR A 239 3.57 -7.75 -0.40
CA TYR A 239 3.42 -6.64 0.55
C TYR A 239 3.10 -5.30 -0.13
N ASP A 240 2.96 -4.24 0.65
CA ASP A 240 2.48 -2.92 0.20
C ASP A 240 1.04 -2.94 -0.33
N CYS A 241 0.20 -3.77 0.31
CA CYS A 241 -1.24 -3.76 0.11
C CYS A 241 -1.85 -2.40 0.50
N ILE A 242 -2.77 -1.87 -0.33
CA ILE A 242 -3.35 -0.53 -0.12
C ILE A 242 -4.09 -0.45 1.22
N GLU A 243 -3.59 0.39 2.12
CA GLU A 243 -4.13 0.57 3.47
C GLU A 243 -5.03 1.79 3.63
N PHE A 244 -4.94 2.76 2.71
CA PHE A 244 -5.50 4.10 2.90
C PHE A 244 -6.84 4.34 2.20
N ASN A 245 -7.22 3.48 1.25
CA ASN A 245 -8.49 3.61 0.54
C ASN A 245 -9.06 2.25 0.15
N ASP A 246 -10.13 1.85 0.84
CA ASP A 246 -10.76 0.56 0.64
C ASP A 246 -11.27 0.35 -0.78
N ARG A 247 -11.68 1.40 -1.51
CA ARG A 247 -12.19 1.25 -2.89
C ARG A 247 -11.15 0.75 -3.89
N PHE A 248 -9.86 0.94 -3.61
CA PHE A 248 -8.79 0.45 -4.48
C PHE A 248 -8.50 -1.03 -4.23
N ARG A 249 -9.04 -1.58 -3.14
CA ARG A 249 -8.79 -2.94 -2.67
C ARG A 249 -10.04 -3.81 -2.70
N TYR A 250 -11.22 -3.21 -2.55
CA TYR A 250 -12.53 -3.83 -2.71
C TYR A 250 -12.84 -3.94 -4.20
N ILE A 251 -12.11 -4.83 -4.87
CA ILE A 251 -12.11 -4.95 -6.31
C ILE A 251 -12.43 -6.38 -6.74
N ASP A 252 -12.67 -6.46 -8.04
CA ASP A 252 -12.78 -7.67 -8.79
C ASP A 252 -11.48 -8.49 -8.71
N VAL A 253 -11.50 -9.78 -8.34
CA VAL A 253 -10.29 -10.62 -8.32
C VAL A 253 -9.55 -10.66 -9.68
N ALA A 254 -10.23 -10.43 -10.81
CA ALA A 254 -9.56 -10.37 -12.11
C ALA A 254 -8.90 -9.01 -12.39
N SER A 255 -9.18 -8.00 -11.55
CA SER A 255 -8.57 -6.67 -11.61
C SER A 255 -7.42 -6.49 -10.62
N ASP A 256 -7.27 -7.39 -9.65
CA ASP A 256 -6.12 -7.40 -8.73
C ASP A 256 -4.89 -8.01 -9.43
#